data_AF-K6YPU7-F1
#
_entry.id   AF-K6YPU7-F1
#
_cell.length_a   1.000
_cell.length_b   1.000
_cell.length_c   1.000
_cell.angle_alpha   90.00
_cell.angle_beta   90.00
_cell.angle_gamma   90.00
#
_symmetry.space_group_name_H-M   'P 1'
#
loop_
_entity.id
_entity.type
_entity.pdbx_description
1 polymer ?
#
loop_
_entity_poly.entity_id
_entity_poly.type
_entity_poly.pdbx_seq_one_letter_code
_entity_poly.pdbx_strand_id
1 'polypeptide(L)' 'MTDKLNTDALMALKIAFSYMPKAIEVTKYEYGDRYQTVLNHIQTVREMLLINDVDPDEVSGEIDPDNTPNSSY' A
#
# COMPACT_ATOMS: atom_id res chain seq x y z
N MET A 1 3.07 -16.71 17.21
CA MET A 1 1.87 -15.89 17.46
C MET A 1 1.26 -15.62 16.10
N THR A 2 -0.06 -15.78 15.93
CA THR A 2 -0.74 -15.37 14.70
C THR A 2 -0.96 -13.87 14.79
N ASP A 3 0.06 -13.09 14.46
CA ASP A 3 0.01 -11.62 14.32
C ASP A 3 -0.77 -11.19 13.06
N LYS A 4 -1.69 -12.04 12.60
CA LYS A 4 -2.56 -11.74 11.48
C LYS A 4 -3.71 -10.87 11.98
N LEU A 5 -3.91 -9.76 11.30
CA LEU A 5 -5.05 -8.88 11.49
C LEU A 5 -6.34 -9.65 11.23
N ASN A 6 -7.42 -9.20 11.87
CA ASN A 6 -8.74 -9.66 11.46
C ASN A 6 -9.05 -9.18 10.04
N THR A 7 -10.02 -9.82 9.39
CA THR A 7 -10.37 -9.57 7.98
C THR A 7 -10.76 -8.11 7.72
N ASP A 8 -11.50 -7.50 8.65
CA ASP A 8 -12.00 -6.13 8.48
C ASP A 8 -10.87 -5.10 8.58
N ALA A 9 -9.94 -5.30 9.51
CA ALA A 9 -8.75 -4.47 9.67
C ALA A 9 -7.80 -4.63 8.48
N LEU A 10 -7.63 -5.85 7.97
CA LEU A 10 -6.83 -6.11 6.77
C LEU A 10 -7.46 -5.44 5.55
N MET A 11 -8.79 -5.52 5.40
CA MET A 11 -9.51 -4.84 4.31
C MET A 11 -9.37 -3.32 4.39
N ALA A 12 -9.51 -2.73 5.58
CA ALA A 12 -9.30 -1.30 5.79
C ALA A 12 -7.86 -0.87 5.44
N LEU A 13 -6.87 -1.71 5.78
CA LEU A 13 -5.47 -1.45 5.44
C LEU A 13 -5.23 -1.51 3.92
N LYS A 14 -5.81 -2.51 3.23
CA LYS A 14 -5.77 -2.62 1.78
C LYS A 14 -6.36 -1.40 1.08
N ILE A 15 -7.53 -0.94 1.56
CA ILE A 15 -8.18 0.28 1.07
C ILE A 15 -7.28 1.49 1.28
N ALA A 16 -6.77 1.69 2.49
CA ALA A 16 -5.89 2.81 2.80
C ALA A 16 -4.64 2.81 1.91
N PHE A 17 -4.00 1.64 1.74
CA PHE A 17 -2.80 1.48 0.91
C PHE A 17 -3.07 1.79 -0.56
N SER A 18 -4.22 1.40 -1.11
CA SER A 18 -4.59 1.66 -2.51
C SER A 18 -4.67 3.15 -2.85
N TYR A 19 -4.99 3.99 -1.87
CA TYR A 19 -5.04 5.45 -2.03
C TYR A 19 -3.76 6.18 -1.58
N MET A 20 -2.74 5.45 -1.11
CA MET A 20 -1.44 6.06 -0.80
C MET A 20 -0.69 6.43 -2.09
N PRO A 21 0.10 7.53 -2.09
CA PRO A 21 0.95 7.85 -3.23
C PRO A 21 1.95 6.72 -3.46
N LYS A 22 2.27 6.44 -4.71
CA LYS A 22 3.27 5.42 -5.02
C LYS A 22 4.64 5.91 -4.54
N ALA A 23 5.47 5.01 -4.03
CA ALA A 23 6.80 5.38 -3.53
C ALA A 23 7.65 6.13 -4.59
N ILE A 24 7.44 5.83 -5.88
CA ILE A 24 8.10 6.53 -7.00
C ILE A 24 7.64 7.97 -7.19
N GLU A 25 6.43 8.31 -6.76
CA GLU A 25 5.84 9.66 -6.82
C GLU A 25 6.29 10.51 -5.62
N VAL A 26 6.68 9.88 -4.50
CA VAL A 26 7.09 10.58 -3.28
C VAL A 26 8.52 11.11 -3.42
N THR A 27 8.65 12.28 -4.04
CA THR A 27 9.94 12.96 -4.24
C THR A 27 10.15 14.11 -3.26
N LYS A 28 11.43 14.50 -3.05
CA LYS A 28 11.78 15.69 -2.27
C LYS A 28 11.18 16.98 -2.85
N TYR A 29 10.93 17.03 -4.15
CA TYR A 29 10.35 18.21 -4.79
C TYR A 29 8.89 18.42 -4.37
N GLU A 30 8.09 17.35 -4.35
CA GLU A 30 6.66 17.43 -4.01
C GLU A 30 6.41 17.46 -2.50
N TYR A 31 7.19 16.69 -1.73
CA TYR A 31 6.97 16.52 -0.29
C TYR A 31 7.97 17.28 0.60
N GLY A 32 8.89 18.03 0.01
CA GLY A 32 9.92 18.78 0.74
C GLY A 32 10.74 17.87 1.65
N ASP A 33 11.02 18.32 2.87
CA ASP A 33 11.78 17.55 3.87
C ASP A 33 11.00 16.35 4.43
N ARG A 34 9.68 16.28 4.17
CA ARG A 34 8.82 15.19 4.66
C ARG A 34 8.83 13.96 3.76
N TYR A 35 9.43 14.03 2.56
CA TYR A 35 9.43 12.91 1.61
C TYR A 35 9.93 11.60 2.24
N GLN A 36 10.99 11.67 3.06
CA GLN A 36 11.54 10.51 3.74
C GLN A 36 10.55 9.92 4.77
N THR A 37 9.83 10.77 5.50
CA THR A 37 8.80 10.32 6.43
C THR A 37 7.65 9.63 5.71
N VAL A 38 7.21 10.18 4.58
CA VAL A 38 6.14 9.58 3.77
C VAL A 38 6.58 8.24 3.19
N LEU A 39 7.80 8.14 2.65
CA LEU A 39 8.37 6.87 2.19
C LEU A 39 8.43 5.82 3.31
N ASN A 40 8.84 6.23 4.51
CA ASN A 40 8.88 5.33 5.67
C ASN A 40 7.48 4.84 6.06
N HIS A 41 6.46 5.73 6.06
CA HIS A 41 5.08 5.32 6.33
C HIS A 41 4.56 4.31 5.31
N ILE A 42 4.83 4.54 4.02
CA ILE A 42 4.47 3.60 2.95
C ILE A 42 5.14 2.25 3.18
N GLN A 43 6.43 2.25 3.52
CA GLN A 43 7.17 1.02 3.81
C GLN A 43 6.58 0.27 5.02
N THR A 44 6.23 0.97 6.10
CA THR A 44 5.60 0.35 7.28
C THR A 44 4.29 -0.36 6.91
N VAL A 45 3.46 0.24 6.06
CA VAL A 45 2.20 -0.38 5.63
C VAL A 45 2.46 -1.58 4.72
N ARG A 46 3.44 -1.50 3.80
CA ARG A 46 3.85 -2.63 2.94
C ARG A 46 4.31 -3.82 3.79
N GLU A 47 5.14 -3.59 4.80
CA GLU A 47 5.62 -4.64 5.70
C GLU A 47 4.46 -5.30 6.46
N MET A 48 3.50 -4.51 6.93
CA MET A 48 2.31 -5.05 7.60
C MET A 48 1.44 -5.91 6.68
N LEU A 49 1.28 -5.53 5.41
CA LEU A 49 0.57 -6.36 4.43
C LEU A 49 1.30 -7.70 4.20
N LEU A 50 2.62 -7.67 4.06
CA LEU A 50 3.43 -8.88 3.87
C LEU A 50 3.37 -9.83 5.08
N ILE A 51 3.37 -9.31 6.31
CA ILE A 51 3.19 -10.12 7.53
C ILE A 51 1.82 -10.83 7.55
N ASN A 52 0.84 -10.26 6.84
CA ASN A 52 -0.50 -10.83 6.70
C ASN A 52 -0.66 -11.72 5.46
N ASP A 53 0.44 -12.12 4.80
CA ASP A 53 0.45 -12.88 3.55
C ASP A 53 -0.32 -12.19 2.41
N VAL A 54 -0.31 -10.85 2.38
CA VAL A 54 -0.88 -10.04 1.30
C VAL A 54 0.26 -9.43 0.50
N ASP A 55 0.25 -9.62 -0.82
CA ASP A 55 1.16 -8.93 -1.72
C ASP A 55 0.70 -7.47 -1.93
N PRO A 56 1.46 -6.45 -1.45
CA PRO A 56 1.09 -5.05 -1.62
C PRO A 56 0.91 -4.63 -3.08
N ASP A 57 1.61 -5.27 -4.02
CA ASP A 57 1.56 -4.88 -5.42
C ASP A 57 0.25 -5.36 -6.10
N GLU A 58 -0.40 -6.39 -5.56
CA GLU A 58 -1.71 -6.89 -6.02
C GLU A 58 -2.90 -6.19 -5.34
N VAL A 59 -2.70 -5.57 -4.16
CA VAL A 59 -3.77 -4.90 -3.38
C VAL A 59 -4.56 -3.90 -4.21
N SER A 60 -3.89 -3.12 -5.04
CA SER A 60 -4.55 -2.10 -5.86
C SER A 60 -5.53 -2.69 -6.88
N GLY A 61 -5.25 -3.89 -7.41
CA GLY A 61 -6.16 -4.60 -8.33
C GLY A 61 -7.32 -5.31 -7.63
N GLU A 62 -7.15 -5.69 -6.37
CA GLU A 62 -8.24 -6.24 -5.57
C GLU A 62 -9.25 -5.17 -5.11
N ILE A 63 -8.76 -3.98 -4.78
CA ILE A 63 -9.58 -2.89 -4.21
C ILE A 63 -10.19 -2.01 -5.29
N ASP A 64 -9.41 -1.65 -6.31
CA ASP A 64 -9.84 -0.77 -7.40
C ASP A 64 -9.54 -1.41 -8.76
N PRO A 65 -10.28 -2.47 -9.11
CA PRO A 65 -10.10 -3.19 -10.38
C PRO A 65 -10.35 -2.30 -11.61
N ASP A 66 -11.14 -1.24 -11.47
CA ASP A 66 -11.44 -0.31 -12.57
C ASP A 66 -10.29 0.68 -12.85
N ASN A 67 -9.38 0.84 -11.88
CA ASN A 67 -8.27 1.81 -11.92
C ASN A 67 -6.90 1.11 -12.01
N THR A 68 -6.88 -0.22 -11.97
CA THR A 68 -5.70 -0.99 -12.33
C THR A 68 -5.57 -1.01 -13.85
N PRO A 69 -4.40 -0.67 -14.42
CA PRO A 69 -4.19 -0.83 -15.85
C PRO A 69 -4.40 -2.31 -16.18
N ASN A 70 -5.39 -2.61 -17.02
CA ASN A 70 -5.72 -3.96 -17.48
C ASN A 70 -4.43 -4.72 -17.85
N SER A 71 -3.92 -5.52 -16.93
CA SER A 71 -2.77 -6.38 -17.18
C SER A 71 -3.31 -7.65 -17.85
N SER A 72 -3.80 -7.50 -19.08
CA SER A 72 -3.96 -8.60 -20.01
C SER A 72 -2.65 -8.71 -20.80
N TYR A 73 -1.76 -9.61 -20.34
CA TYR A 73 -0.62 -10.12 -21.11
C TYR A 73 -0.85 -11.59 -21.43
#